data_AF-A0A8J4VXN0-F1
#
_entry.id   AF-A0A8J4VXN0-F1
#
_cell.length_a   1.000
_cell.length_b   1.000
_cell.length_c   1.000
_cell.angle_alpha   90.00
_cell.angle_beta   90.00
_cell.angle_gamma   90.00
#
_symmetry.space_group_name_H-M   'P 1'
#
loop_
_entity.id
_entity.type
_entity.pdbx_description
1 polymer ?
#
loop_
_entity_poly.entity_id
_entity_poly.type
_entity_poly.pdbx_seq_one_letter_code
_entity_poly.pdbx_strand_id
1 'polypeptide(L)'
;MNYMERERVSCIVHAAAMSLWRSMMGMIKEKSIRMEKARQLFEVKEDYFIHNGGMLLEKQISCNQGRDTEPIKIFSAKDIQQATNNYDPNLIFGSVIATVYKGTLDEREVAIKVKGPPTHWPFEKMVDFFLNQVTIKQLISHKNVMRLYGCCLETEIPMLVFELIPNGTLFDHLNGQCNEIPCRISWLERVRIATETSHALCYMHYGRPRPIVHLNVKSSNIFLDESWTAKLSNFGFSVSIAPGEDFFQSSSIEGTPGYIDPEYLETLRVTEKCDVYGFGVVLVEVLTGHYPTETFLRHMNLVDYFDLSMEENRILQIVDDVVLSQGSTEDIQAFAELALRCIKKKGDERPAMREVTLELRRIQHLIRSKQNNETGLAQTPLKSCN
;
A
#
# COMPACT_ATOMS: atom_id res chain seq x y z
N MET A 1 -41.19 -47.93 57.64
CA MET A 1 -41.27 -46.55 57.12
C MET A 1 -42.69 -46.05 57.31
N ASN A 2 -42.89 -45.15 58.28
CA ASN A 2 -44.21 -44.58 58.56
C ASN A 2 -44.64 -43.69 57.38
N TYR A 3 -45.95 -43.51 57.19
CA TYR A 3 -46.55 -42.71 56.10
C TYR A 3 -45.85 -41.34 55.92
N MET A 4 -45.55 -40.68 57.04
CA MET A 4 -44.82 -39.41 57.12
C MET A 4 -43.40 -39.44 56.51
N GLU A 5 -42.67 -40.56 56.61
CA GLU A 5 -41.33 -40.69 56.02
C GLU A 5 -41.39 -40.89 54.51
N ARG A 6 -42.40 -41.61 54.00
CA ARG A 6 -42.66 -41.73 52.55
C ARG A 6 -42.99 -40.39 51.93
N GLU A 7 -43.82 -39.59 52.58
CA GLU A 7 -44.15 -38.25 52.12
C GLU A 7 -42.92 -37.33 52.11
N ARG A 8 -42.08 -37.37 53.14
CA ARG A 8 -40.82 -36.60 53.17
C ARG A 8 -39.86 -36.97 52.03
N VAL A 9 -39.64 -38.27 51.80
CA VAL A 9 -38.79 -38.74 50.70
C VAL A 9 -39.39 -38.33 49.34
N SER A 10 -40.70 -38.46 49.17
CA SER A 10 -41.41 -38.03 47.95
C SER A 10 -41.26 -36.53 47.68
N CYS A 11 -41.38 -35.68 48.71
CA CYS A 11 -41.17 -34.24 48.61
C CYS A 11 -39.74 -33.89 48.22
N ILE A 12 -38.73 -34.57 48.79
CA ILE A 12 -37.31 -34.35 48.45
C ILE A 12 -37.03 -34.74 47.00
N VAL A 13 -37.55 -35.88 46.54
CA VAL A 13 -37.38 -36.33 45.14
C VAL A 13 -38.07 -35.36 44.16
N HIS A 14 -39.28 -34.89 44.48
CA HIS A 14 -39.97 -33.88 43.66
C HIS A 14 -39.21 -32.54 43.62
N ALA A 15 -38.68 -32.09 44.76
CA ALA A 15 -37.90 -30.85 44.83
C ALA A 15 -36.60 -30.95 44.01
N ALA A 16 -35.90 -32.10 44.08
CA ALA A 16 -34.71 -32.37 43.28
C ALA A 16 -35.02 -32.43 41.77
N ALA A 17 -36.10 -33.11 41.37
CA ALA A 17 -36.55 -33.17 39.99
C ALA A 17 -36.93 -31.78 39.43
N MET A 18 -37.63 -30.96 40.22
CA MET A 18 -37.96 -29.58 39.86
C MET A 18 -36.71 -28.70 39.71
N SER A 19 -35.69 -28.90 40.56
CA SER A 19 -34.41 -28.19 40.45
C SER A 19 -33.67 -28.55 39.16
N LEU A 20 -33.56 -29.85 38.85
CA LEU A 20 -32.95 -30.33 37.61
C LEU A 20 -33.71 -29.84 36.36
N TRP A 21 -35.05 -29.87 36.40
CA TRP A 21 -35.89 -29.35 35.32
C TRP A 21 -35.66 -27.85 35.08
N ARG A 22 -35.60 -27.04 36.15
CA ARG A 22 -35.30 -25.60 36.06
C ARG A 22 -33.92 -25.34 35.46
N SER A 23 -32.91 -26.10 35.89
CA SER A 23 -31.55 -26.01 35.33
C SER A 23 -31.53 -26.38 33.83
N MET A 24 -32.18 -27.47 33.45
CA MET A 24 -32.30 -27.91 32.05
C MET A 24 -33.03 -26.88 31.18
N MET A 25 -34.16 -26.35 31.63
CA MET A 25 -34.89 -25.29 30.93
C MET A 25 -34.07 -24.00 30.82
N GLY A 26 -33.26 -23.68 31.84
CA GLY A 26 -32.28 -22.60 31.80
C GLY A 26 -31.26 -22.77 30.68
N MET A 27 -30.65 -23.96 30.58
CA MET A 27 -29.69 -24.30 29.52
C MET A 27 -30.31 -24.25 28.13
N ILE A 28 -31.54 -24.75 27.97
CA ILE A 28 -32.27 -24.70 26.69
C ILE A 28 -32.54 -23.26 26.28
N LYS A 29 -33.01 -22.42 27.22
CA LYS A 29 -33.26 -20.99 26.97
C LYS A 29 -31.98 -20.26 26.57
N GLU A 30 -30.87 -20.52 27.27
CA GLU A 30 -29.57 -19.93 26.94
C GLU A 30 -29.09 -20.36 25.55
N LYS A 31 -29.20 -21.66 25.22
CA LYS A 31 -28.87 -22.18 23.89
C LYS A 31 -29.73 -21.54 22.80
N SER A 32 -31.03 -21.36 23.04
CA SER A 32 -31.95 -20.69 22.12
C SER A 32 -31.56 -19.23 21.88
N ILE A 33 -31.21 -18.48 22.93
CA ILE A 33 -30.75 -17.08 22.80
C ILE A 33 -29.44 -17.01 22.02
N ARG A 34 -28.50 -17.93 22.28
CA ARG A 34 -27.22 -18.00 21.54
C ARG A 34 -27.46 -18.31 20.06
N MET A 35 -28.37 -19.24 19.75
CA MET A 35 -28.73 -19.57 18.36
C MET A 35 -29.36 -18.38 17.63
N GLU A 36 -30.28 -17.66 18.28
CA GLU A 36 -30.90 -16.47 17.68
C GLU A 36 -29.87 -15.37 17.41
N LYS A 37 -28.97 -15.09 18.36
CA LYS A 37 -27.86 -14.14 18.16
C LYS A 37 -26.92 -14.57 17.03
N ALA A 38 -26.61 -15.86 16.94
CA ALA A 38 -25.76 -16.38 15.87
C ALA A 38 -26.42 -16.24 14.49
N ARG A 39 -27.75 -16.45 14.42
CA ARG A 39 -28.52 -16.25 13.20
C ARG A 39 -28.52 -14.79 12.76
N GLN A 40 -28.81 -13.85 13.67
CA GLN A 40 -28.79 -12.41 13.36
C GLN A 40 -27.40 -11.96 12.89
N LEU A 41 -26.34 -12.46 13.52
CA LEU A 41 -24.97 -12.17 13.08
C LEU A 41 -24.67 -12.74 11.69
N PHE A 42 -25.19 -13.94 11.37
CA PHE A 42 -25.05 -14.53 10.04
C PHE A 42 -25.76 -13.69 8.97
N GLU A 43 -27.00 -13.28 9.23
CA GLU A 43 -27.79 -12.43 8.31
C GLU A 43 -27.06 -11.09 8.05
N VAL A 44 -26.54 -10.43 9.09
CA VAL A 44 -25.76 -9.19 8.94
C VAL A 44 -24.47 -9.40 8.14
N LYS A 45 -23.77 -10.52 8.34
CA LYS A 45 -22.56 -10.87 7.58
C LYS A 45 -22.87 -11.10 6.10
N GLU A 46 -23.97 -11.78 5.81
CA GLU A 46 -24.45 -12.02 4.45
C GLU A 46 -24.82 -10.70 3.76
N ASP A 47 -25.51 -9.80 4.46
CA ASP A 47 -25.83 -8.46 3.97
C ASP A 47 -24.56 -7.68 3.59
N TYR A 48 -23.55 -7.66 4.47
CA TYR A 48 -22.26 -7.02 4.15
C TYR A 48 -21.57 -7.69 2.97
N PHE A 49 -21.56 -9.02 2.91
CA PHE A 49 -20.95 -9.75 1.82
C PHE A 49 -21.57 -9.39 0.46
N ILE A 50 -22.89 -9.28 0.40
CA ILE A 50 -23.62 -8.86 -0.80
C ILE A 50 -23.33 -7.39 -1.12
N HIS A 51 -23.46 -6.50 -0.13
CA HIS A 51 -23.26 -5.06 -0.30
C HIS A 51 -21.85 -4.72 -0.78
N ASN A 52 -20.83 -5.37 -0.21
CA ASN A 52 -19.43 -5.20 -0.56
C ASN A 52 -19.03 -5.91 -1.87
N GLY A 53 -19.98 -6.45 -2.63
CA GLY A 53 -19.75 -7.03 -3.96
C GLY A 53 -19.14 -8.43 -3.95
N GLY A 54 -19.28 -9.19 -2.85
CA GLY A 54 -18.73 -10.55 -2.71
C GLY A 54 -19.15 -11.49 -3.83
N MET A 55 -20.42 -11.47 -4.23
CA MET A 55 -20.92 -12.28 -5.35
C MET A 55 -20.23 -11.97 -6.68
N LEU A 56 -19.97 -10.68 -6.95
CA LEU A 56 -19.28 -10.25 -8.18
C LEU A 56 -17.82 -10.70 -8.16
N LEU A 57 -17.16 -10.54 -7.02
CA LEU A 57 -15.77 -10.97 -6.81
C LEU A 57 -15.61 -12.48 -7.02
N GLU A 58 -16.48 -13.31 -6.44
CA GLU A 58 -16.44 -14.76 -6.64
C GLU A 58 -16.60 -15.17 -8.10
N LYS A 59 -17.51 -14.49 -8.81
CA LYS A 59 -17.70 -14.71 -10.25
C LYS A 59 -16.45 -14.29 -11.04
N GLN A 60 -15.79 -13.20 -10.69
CA GLN A 60 -14.55 -12.78 -11.34
C GLN A 60 -13.40 -13.75 -11.06
N ILE A 61 -13.25 -14.22 -9.82
CA ILE A 61 -12.23 -15.19 -9.43
C ILE A 61 -12.41 -16.50 -10.20
N SER A 62 -13.65 -17.01 -10.28
CA SER A 62 -13.96 -18.24 -11.02
C SER A 62 -13.71 -18.10 -12.53
N CYS A 63 -14.06 -16.96 -13.14
CA CYS A 63 -13.78 -16.69 -14.55
C CYS A 63 -12.28 -16.51 -14.89
N ASN A 64 -11.47 -16.07 -13.91
CA ASN A 64 -10.04 -15.82 -14.08
C ASN A 64 -9.13 -17.00 -13.69
N GLN A 65 -9.70 -18.16 -13.35
CA GLN A 65 -8.93 -19.37 -13.04
C GLN A 65 -7.96 -19.70 -14.19
N GLY A 66 -6.64 -19.65 -13.90
CA GLY A 66 -5.57 -19.97 -14.85
C GLY A 66 -4.79 -18.80 -15.45
N ARG A 67 -5.13 -17.53 -15.13
CA ARG A 67 -4.36 -16.35 -15.59
C ARG A 67 -3.37 -15.78 -14.57
N ASP A 68 -3.68 -15.92 -13.27
CA ASP A 68 -2.82 -15.51 -12.16
C ASP A 68 -2.23 -16.73 -11.43
N THR A 69 -1.00 -16.60 -10.91
CA THR A 69 -0.31 -17.68 -10.19
C THR A 69 -0.91 -18.02 -8.83
N GLU A 70 -1.54 -17.06 -8.14
CA GLU A 70 -2.47 -17.35 -7.02
C GLU A 70 -3.63 -16.33 -7.06
N PRO A 71 -4.91 -16.78 -7.13
CA PRO A 71 -6.07 -15.89 -7.12
C PRO A 71 -6.30 -15.24 -5.74
N ILE A 72 -6.97 -14.09 -5.73
CA ILE A 72 -7.44 -13.42 -4.51
C ILE A 72 -8.36 -14.38 -3.74
N LYS A 73 -8.08 -14.61 -2.47
CA LYS A 73 -8.91 -15.42 -1.57
C LYS A 73 -9.93 -14.57 -0.82
N ILE A 74 -11.10 -15.14 -0.56
CA ILE A 74 -12.10 -14.56 0.34
C ILE A 74 -11.93 -15.23 1.70
N PHE A 75 -11.56 -14.43 2.70
CA PHE A 75 -11.41 -14.87 4.09
C PHE A 75 -12.67 -14.49 4.89
N SER A 76 -12.99 -15.28 5.91
CA SER A 76 -14.01 -14.91 6.88
C SER A 76 -13.46 -13.92 7.92
N ALA A 77 -14.34 -13.17 8.59
CA ALA A 77 -13.97 -12.30 9.70
C ALA A 77 -13.36 -13.10 10.87
N LYS A 78 -13.71 -14.39 10.99
CA LYS A 78 -13.11 -15.29 11.97
C LYS A 78 -11.65 -15.60 11.63
N ASP A 79 -11.34 -15.82 10.36
CA ASP A 79 -9.95 -16.07 9.92
C ASP A 79 -9.09 -14.85 10.23
N ILE A 80 -9.60 -13.64 9.92
CA ILE A 80 -8.91 -12.39 10.22
C ILE A 80 -8.72 -12.19 11.73
N GLN A 81 -9.77 -12.43 12.53
CA GLN A 81 -9.68 -12.35 13.99
C GLN A 81 -8.63 -13.31 14.56
N GLN A 82 -8.57 -14.55 14.07
CA GLN A 82 -7.57 -15.53 14.52
C GLN A 82 -6.16 -15.13 14.11
N ALA A 83 -5.97 -14.72 12.85
CA ALA A 83 -4.68 -14.32 12.30
C ALA A 83 -4.06 -13.12 13.02
N THR A 84 -4.90 -12.23 13.56
CA THR A 84 -4.49 -11.02 14.29
C THR A 84 -4.45 -11.22 15.81
N ASN A 85 -4.55 -12.46 16.31
CA ASN A 85 -4.64 -12.76 17.73
C ASN A 85 -5.72 -11.92 18.46
N ASN A 86 -6.93 -11.86 17.88
CA ASN A 86 -8.03 -11.01 18.33
C ASN A 86 -7.70 -9.51 18.30
N TYR A 87 -7.07 -9.04 17.20
CA TYR A 87 -6.66 -7.64 17.02
C TYR A 87 -5.70 -7.14 18.11
N ASP A 88 -4.72 -7.97 18.47
CA ASP A 88 -3.70 -7.64 19.47
C ASP A 88 -2.95 -6.35 19.09
N PRO A 89 -2.99 -5.29 19.94
CA PRO A 89 -2.32 -4.03 19.65
C PRO A 89 -0.81 -4.15 19.43
N ASN A 90 -0.16 -5.18 19.98
CA ASN A 90 1.28 -5.41 19.79
C ASN A 90 1.64 -5.87 18.38
N LEU A 91 0.65 -6.25 17.57
CA LEU A 91 0.83 -6.65 16.17
C LEU A 91 0.62 -5.50 15.18
N ILE A 92 0.30 -4.29 15.66
CA ILE A 92 0.10 -3.11 14.81
C ILE A 92 1.45 -2.54 14.38
N PHE A 93 1.63 -2.34 13.08
CA PHE A 93 2.84 -1.68 12.55
C PHE A 93 2.52 -0.52 11.57
N GLY A 94 1.25 -0.14 11.45
CA GLY A 94 0.82 1.07 10.73
C GLY A 94 -0.61 1.47 11.07
N SER A 95 -0.89 2.77 11.24
CA SER A 95 -2.22 3.25 11.67
C SER A 95 -2.49 4.71 11.25
N VAL A 96 -2.54 4.99 9.95
CA VAL A 96 -2.90 6.34 9.45
C VAL A 96 -4.37 6.36 9.01
N ILE A 97 -4.66 5.89 7.81
CA ILE A 97 -6.04 5.78 7.27
C ILE A 97 -6.68 4.43 7.66
N ALA A 98 -5.83 3.42 7.85
CA ALA A 98 -6.20 2.06 8.18
C ALA A 98 -5.21 1.54 9.21
N THR A 99 -5.69 0.64 10.09
CA THR A 99 -4.81 -0.11 10.99
C THR A 99 -4.30 -1.33 10.25
N VAL A 100 -2.98 -1.54 10.28
CA VAL A 100 -2.33 -2.69 9.65
C VAL A 100 -1.73 -3.58 10.74
N TYR A 101 -2.24 -4.80 10.79
CA TYR A 101 -1.78 -5.84 11.70
C TYR A 101 -0.83 -6.80 10.99
N LYS A 102 0.24 -7.21 11.66
CA LYS A 102 0.97 -8.41 11.31
C LYS A 102 0.12 -9.61 11.73
N GLY A 103 -0.03 -10.59 10.84
CA GLY A 103 -0.78 -11.80 11.14
C GLY A 103 -0.22 -13.03 10.44
N THR A 104 -0.82 -14.19 10.70
CA THR A 104 -0.51 -15.45 10.01
C THR A 104 -1.78 -16.04 9.43
N LEU A 105 -1.82 -16.24 8.10
CA LEU A 105 -2.91 -16.90 7.38
C LEU A 105 -2.32 -17.96 6.44
N ASP A 106 -2.91 -19.14 6.40
CA ASP A 106 -2.42 -20.27 5.59
C ASP A 106 -0.91 -20.54 5.76
N GLU A 107 -0.45 -20.53 7.02
CA GLU A 107 0.97 -20.71 7.40
C GLU A 107 1.94 -19.65 6.83
N ARG A 108 1.42 -18.52 6.35
CA ARG A 108 2.18 -17.41 5.78
C ARG A 108 2.02 -16.15 6.63
N GLU A 109 3.11 -15.41 6.85
CA GLU A 109 3.03 -14.08 7.45
C GLU A 109 2.41 -13.08 6.48
N VAL A 110 1.48 -12.27 6.98
CA VAL A 110 0.67 -11.35 6.17
C VAL A 110 0.51 -9.98 6.84
N ALA A 111 0.24 -8.97 6.02
CA ALA A 111 -0.19 -7.66 6.46
C ALA A 111 -1.71 -7.52 6.29
N ILE A 112 -2.43 -7.35 7.40
CA ILE A 112 -3.88 -7.30 7.43
C ILE A 112 -4.31 -5.86 7.68
N LYS A 113 -4.84 -5.22 6.64
CA LYS A 113 -5.35 -3.84 6.66
C LYS A 113 -6.83 -3.86 7.03
N VAL A 114 -7.19 -3.19 8.11
CA VAL A 114 -8.56 -3.07 8.63
C VAL A 114 -8.94 -1.60 8.86
N LYS A 115 -10.20 -1.37 9.25
CA LYS A 115 -10.69 -0.03 9.62
C LYS A 115 -9.75 0.64 10.62
N GLY A 116 -9.26 1.82 10.25
CA GLY A 116 -8.40 2.65 11.09
C GLY A 116 -9.17 3.46 12.13
N PRO A 117 -8.48 4.41 12.80
CA PRO A 117 -9.11 5.40 13.65
C PRO A 117 -10.21 6.20 12.92
N PRO A 118 -11.16 6.83 13.64
CA PRO A 118 -12.16 7.69 13.02
C PRO A 118 -11.51 8.74 12.11
N THR A 119 -12.01 8.85 10.89
CA THR A 119 -11.60 9.88 9.93
C THR A 119 -12.77 10.83 9.66
N HIS A 120 -12.51 11.96 9.02
CA HIS A 120 -13.57 12.84 8.51
C HIS A 120 -14.24 12.30 7.24
N TRP A 121 -13.84 11.11 6.75
CA TRP A 121 -14.43 10.57 5.54
C TRP A 121 -15.83 10.01 5.81
N PRO A 122 -16.79 10.25 4.90
CA PRO A 122 -18.03 9.52 4.90
C PRO A 122 -17.78 8.01 4.91
N PHE A 123 -18.67 7.27 5.55
CA PHE A 123 -18.59 5.82 5.65
C PHE A 123 -18.44 5.14 4.28
N GLU A 124 -19.26 5.52 3.30
CA GLU A 124 -19.23 4.99 1.93
C GLU A 124 -17.87 5.19 1.26
N LYS A 125 -17.26 6.37 1.42
CA LYS A 125 -15.92 6.66 0.89
C LYS A 125 -14.86 5.72 1.48
N MET A 126 -14.99 5.32 2.75
CA MET A 126 -14.07 4.36 3.36
C MET A 126 -14.26 2.95 2.79
N VAL A 127 -15.50 2.52 2.56
CA VAL A 127 -15.80 1.23 1.90
C VAL A 127 -15.23 1.22 0.49
N ASP A 128 -15.52 2.26 -0.31
CA ASP A 128 -15.02 2.41 -1.69
C ASP A 128 -13.50 2.38 -1.74
N PHE A 129 -12.80 3.06 -0.82
CA PHE A 129 -11.34 3.05 -0.75
C PHE A 129 -10.76 1.64 -0.54
N PHE A 130 -11.43 0.78 0.22
CA PHE A 130 -11.00 -0.60 0.42
C PHE A 130 -11.37 -1.50 -0.77
N LEU A 131 -12.60 -1.39 -1.29
CA LEU A 131 -13.05 -2.16 -2.44
C LEU A 131 -12.27 -1.83 -3.72
N ASN A 132 -11.91 -0.56 -3.91
CA ASN A 132 -11.15 -0.12 -5.07
C ASN A 132 -9.78 -0.79 -5.14
N GLN A 133 -9.12 -1.04 -4.01
CA GLN A 133 -7.86 -1.79 -3.98
C GLN A 133 -8.02 -3.22 -4.48
N VAL A 134 -9.13 -3.90 -4.15
CA VAL A 134 -9.44 -5.25 -4.66
C VAL A 134 -9.66 -5.20 -6.17
N THR A 135 -10.52 -4.29 -6.63
CA THR A 135 -10.87 -4.12 -8.05
C THR A 135 -9.64 -3.81 -8.91
N ILE A 136 -8.84 -2.82 -8.50
CA ILE A 136 -7.64 -2.41 -9.23
C ILE A 136 -6.60 -3.52 -9.23
N LYS A 137 -6.43 -4.22 -8.11
CA LYS A 137 -5.42 -5.26 -8.00
C LYS A 137 -5.72 -6.47 -8.89
N GLN A 138 -6.98 -6.83 -9.10
CA GLN A 138 -7.35 -7.85 -10.10
C GLN A 138 -6.90 -7.50 -11.53
N LEU A 139 -6.74 -6.22 -11.83
CA LEU A 139 -6.35 -5.76 -13.16
C LEU A 139 -4.81 -5.71 -13.30
N ILE A 140 -4.05 -5.76 -12.20
CA ILE A 140 -2.61 -5.51 -12.16
C ILE A 140 -1.83 -6.71 -11.65
N SER A 141 -1.15 -7.39 -12.58
CA SER A 141 -0.15 -8.43 -12.30
C SER A 141 1.23 -7.94 -12.73
N HIS A 142 2.02 -7.43 -11.79
CA HIS A 142 3.35 -6.89 -12.04
C HIS A 142 4.27 -7.11 -10.84
N LYS A 143 5.54 -7.45 -11.10
CA LYS A 143 6.53 -7.77 -10.04
C LYS A 143 6.82 -6.61 -9.09
N ASN A 144 6.69 -5.37 -9.56
CA ASN A 144 6.92 -4.15 -8.78
C ASN A 144 5.63 -3.54 -8.19
N VAL A 145 4.56 -4.34 -8.09
CA VAL A 145 3.29 -3.96 -7.46
C VAL A 145 3.02 -4.93 -6.31
N MET A 146 2.69 -4.38 -5.14
CA MET A 146 2.38 -5.16 -3.95
C MET A 146 1.25 -6.16 -4.21
N ARG A 147 1.42 -7.37 -3.70
CA ARG A 147 0.50 -8.48 -3.83
C ARG A 147 -0.60 -8.41 -2.78
N LEU A 148 -1.84 -8.55 -3.25
CA LEU A 148 -3.02 -8.78 -2.41
C LEU A 148 -3.29 -10.29 -2.42
N TYR A 149 -3.24 -10.92 -1.26
CA TYR A 149 -3.58 -12.33 -1.10
C TYR A 149 -5.08 -12.55 -1.00
N GLY A 150 -5.82 -11.60 -0.41
CA GLY A 150 -7.25 -11.77 -0.24
C GLY A 150 -7.93 -10.60 0.44
N CYS A 151 -9.23 -10.77 0.67
CA CYS A 151 -10.05 -9.83 1.42
C CYS A 151 -11.12 -10.55 2.24
N CYS A 152 -11.65 -9.86 3.26
CA CYS A 152 -12.86 -10.23 3.98
C CYS A 152 -13.94 -9.19 3.67
N LEU A 153 -15.08 -9.65 3.15
CA LEU A 153 -16.20 -8.81 2.71
C LEU A 153 -17.44 -8.93 3.60
N GLU A 154 -17.46 -9.85 4.57
CA GLU A 154 -18.57 -10.06 5.52
C GLU A 154 -18.56 -9.07 6.71
N THR A 155 -17.91 -7.92 6.55
CA THR A 155 -17.74 -6.90 7.58
C THR A 155 -18.20 -5.55 7.07
N GLU A 156 -18.61 -4.67 7.99
CA GLU A 156 -19.08 -3.31 7.68
C GLU A 156 -18.11 -2.56 6.76
N ILE A 157 -16.81 -2.62 7.07
CA ILE A 157 -15.74 -2.15 6.19
C ILE A 157 -14.92 -3.38 5.79
N PRO A 158 -14.65 -3.58 4.49
CA PRO A 158 -13.81 -4.69 4.05
C PRO A 158 -12.45 -4.70 4.72
N MET A 159 -11.88 -5.90 4.90
CA MET A 159 -10.50 -6.07 5.37
C MET A 159 -9.66 -6.66 4.26
N LEU A 160 -8.41 -6.23 4.13
CA LEU A 160 -7.53 -6.65 3.05
C LEU A 160 -6.31 -7.37 3.60
N VAL A 161 -5.89 -8.43 2.91
CA VAL A 161 -4.73 -9.26 3.28
C VAL A 161 -3.68 -9.12 2.19
N PHE A 162 -2.57 -8.47 2.52
CA PHE A 162 -1.44 -8.24 1.63
C PHE A 162 -0.23 -9.11 2.00
N GLU A 163 0.73 -9.18 1.08
CA GLU A 163 2.08 -9.63 1.43
C GLU A 163 2.68 -8.76 2.54
N LEU A 164 3.34 -9.41 3.51
CA LEU A 164 4.12 -8.71 4.52
C LEU A 164 5.47 -8.36 3.91
N ILE A 165 5.83 -7.08 3.92
CA ILE A 165 7.10 -6.60 3.36
C ILE A 165 8.01 -6.12 4.50
N PRO A 166 9.19 -6.75 4.70
CA PRO A 166 9.97 -6.56 5.92
C PRO A 166 10.90 -5.35 5.91
N ASN A 167 11.37 -4.88 4.75
CA ASN A 167 12.36 -3.80 4.69
C ASN A 167 11.72 -2.40 4.66
N GLY A 168 10.50 -2.24 5.14
CA GLY A 168 9.82 -0.94 5.22
C GLY A 168 9.58 -0.27 3.85
N THR A 169 9.49 1.06 3.88
CA THR A 169 9.19 1.89 2.70
C THR A 169 10.39 2.74 2.28
N LEU A 170 10.41 3.20 1.03
CA LEU A 170 11.42 4.14 0.54
C LEU A 170 11.48 5.40 1.43
N PHE A 171 10.34 5.86 1.94
CA PHE A 171 10.29 7.00 2.87
C PHE A 171 11.14 6.77 4.13
N ASP A 172 11.08 5.56 4.72
CA ASP A 172 11.82 5.21 5.93
C ASP A 172 13.34 5.25 5.69
N HIS A 173 13.77 4.78 4.51
CA HIS A 173 15.19 4.73 4.12
C HIS A 173 15.77 6.09 3.70
N LEU A 174 14.92 7.02 3.24
CA LEU A 174 15.34 8.37 2.91
C LEU A 174 15.43 9.26 4.17
N ASN A 175 14.45 9.15 5.08
CA ASN A 175 14.33 10.05 6.23
C ASN A 175 14.98 9.54 7.53
N GLY A 176 15.53 8.31 7.54
CA GLY A 176 16.30 7.77 8.66
C GLY A 176 15.50 7.58 9.97
N GLN A 177 14.16 7.52 9.89
CA GLN A 177 13.28 7.49 11.06
C GLN A 177 13.13 6.09 11.69
N CYS A 178 13.71 5.04 11.08
CA CYS A 178 13.70 3.71 11.67
C CYS A 178 14.97 3.51 12.50
N ASN A 179 14.87 3.67 13.82
CA ASN A 179 15.96 3.45 14.79
C ASN A 179 16.59 2.03 14.73
N GLU A 180 15.96 1.10 13.99
CA GLU A 180 16.43 -0.28 13.79
C GLU A 180 17.05 -0.53 12.40
N ILE A 181 17.01 0.44 11.48
CA ILE A 181 17.60 0.31 10.12
C ILE A 181 18.81 1.25 10.01
N PRO A 182 20.03 0.79 10.34
CA PRO A 182 21.23 1.62 10.33
C PRO A 182 21.78 1.94 8.92
N CYS A 183 21.07 1.59 7.83
CA CYS A 183 21.62 1.65 6.48
C CYS A 183 20.84 2.62 5.59
N ARG A 184 21.40 3.83 5.36
CA ARG A 184 20.96 4.68 4.25
C ARG A 184 21.25 3.95 2.93
N ILE A 185 20.26 3.82 2.07
CA ILE A 185 20.40 3.20 0.75
C ILE A 185 21.36 4.00 -0.13
N SER A 186 22.24 3.30 -0.85
CA SER A 186 23.24 3.89 -1.74
C SER A 186 22.59 4.64 -2.91
N TRP A 187 23.34 5.51 -3.57
CA TRP A 187 22.85 6.25 -4.74
C TRP A 187 22.37 5.30 -5.85
N LEU A 188 23.13 4.25 -6.14
CA LEU A 188 22.74 3.26 -7.15
C LEU A 188 21.42 2.54 -6.79
N GLU A 189 21.23 2.20 -5.52
CA GLU A 189 20.03 1.54 -5.04
C GLU A 189 18.81 2.47 -5.07
N ARG A 190 18.99 3.75 -4.71
CA ARG A 190 17.99 4.81 -4.88
C ARG A 190 17.50 4.90 -6.33
N VAL A 191 18.41 4.97 -7.29
CA VAL A 191 18.07 5.01 -8.72
C VAL A 191 17.43 3.70 -9.18
N ARG A 192 17.87 2.55 -8.66
CA ARG A 192 17.22 1.25 -8.96
C ARG A 192 15.77 1.23 -8.50
N ILE A 193 15.49 1.64 -7.27
CA ILE A 193 14.13 1.67 -6.69
C ILE A 193 13.22 2.61 -7.49
N ALA A 194 13.72 3.79 -7.86
CA ALA A 194 13.02 4.70 -8.76
C ALA A 194 12.71 4.04 -10.12
N THR A 195 13.71 3.38 -10.71
CA THR A 195 13.55 2.66 -12.00
C THR A 195 12.50 1.54 -11.90
N GLU A 196 12.54 0.74 -10.84
CA GLU A 196 11.57 -0.33 -10.59
C GLU A 196 10.15 0.17 -10.37
N THR A 197 10.01 1.28 -9.66
CA THR A 197 8.71 1.96 -9.48
C THR A 197 8.18 2.48 -10.81
N SER A 198 9.05 3.06 -11.65
CA SER A 198 8.69 3.53 -12.99
C SER A 198 8.21 2.40 -13.91
N HIS A 199 8.75 1.18 -13.76
CA HIS A 199 8.23 0.00 -14.48
C HIS A 199 6.78 -0.31 -14.10
N ALA A 200 6.43 -0.25 -12.81
CA ALA A 200 5.04 -0.47 -12.37
C ALA A 200 4.10 0.58 -12.96
N LEU A 201 4.47 1.86 -12.86
CA LEU A 201 3.65 2.96 -13.39
C LEU A 201 3.51 2.88 -14.92
N CYS A 202 4.60 2.60 -15.64
CA CYS A 202 4.57 2.40 -17.08
C CYS A 202 3.65 1.23 -17.48
N TYR A 203 3.69 0.12 -16.73
CA TYR A 203 2.78 -1.01 -16.94
C TYR A 203 1.31 -0.61 -16.71
N MET A 204 1.03 0.18 -15.67
CA MET A 204 -0.33 0.64 -15.37
C MET A 204 -0.88 1.59 -16.44
N HIS A 205 -0.03 2.47 -16.97
CA HIS A 205 -0.43 3.48 -17.98
C HIS A 205 -0.57 2.88 -19.38
N TYR A 206 0.33 1.98 -19.78
CA TYR A 206 0.45 1.54 -21.19
C TYR A 206 0.37 0.03 -21.40
N GLY A 207 0.45 -0.78 -20.34
CA GLY A 207 0.48 -2.24 -20.45
C GLY A 207 -0.87 -2.87 -20.80
N ARG A 208 -1.94 -2.08 -20.89
CA ARG A 208 -3.31 -2.56 -21.08
C ARG A 208 -4.18 -1.57 -21.86
N PRO A 209 -5.33 -2.00 -22.42
CA PRO A 209 -6.25 -1.11 -23.16
C PRO A 209 -6.90 -0.01 -22.31
N ARG A 210 -6.98 -0.21 -20.99
CA ARG A 210 -7.52 0.76 -20.04
C ARG A 210 -6.40 1.18 -19.10
N PRO A 211 -5.84 2.39 -19.27
CA PRO A 211 -4.85 2.94 -18.35
C PRO A 211 -5.40 2.99 -16.92
N ILE A 212 -4.57 2.64 -15.95
CA ILE A 212 -4.86 2.92 -14.53
C ILE A 212 -3.94 4.03 -14.07
N VAL A 213 -4.53 5.06 -13.48
CA VAL A 213 -3.81 6.13 -12.79
C VAL A 213 -3.86 5.85 -11.30
N HIS A 214 -2.70 5.84 -10.64
CA HIS A 214 -2.55 5.49 -9.23
C HIS A 214 -3.10 6.58 -8.29
N LEU A 215 -2.85 7.86 -8.61
CA LEU A 215 -3.21 9.08 -7.88
C LEU A 215 -2.58 9.26 -6.49
N ASN A 216 -1.85 8.26 -5.98
CA ASN A 216 -1.20 8.32 -4.66
C ASN A 216 0.26 7.86 -4.69
N VAL A 217 1.00 8.21 -5.73
CA VAL A 217 2.43 7.86 -5.83
C VAL A 217 3.22 8.71 -4.83
N LYS A 218 3.83 8.07 -3.84
CA LYS A 218 4.68 8.70 -2.82
C LYS A 218 5.66 7.70 -2.22
N SER A 219 6.76 8.19 -1.65
CA SER A 219 7.81 7.36 -1.03
C SER A 219 7.29 6.39 0.03
N SER A 220 6.29 6.77 0.82
CA SER A 220 5.65 5.91 1.86
C SER A 220 4.69 4.84 1.32
N ASN A 221 4.40 4.85 0.02
CA ASN A 221 3.63 3.80 -0.65
C ASN A 221 4.52 2.87 -1.50
N ILE A 222 5.84 3.08 -1.52
CA ILE A 222 6.82 2.24 -2.23
C ILE A 222 7.56 1.40 -1.18
N PHE A 223 7.17 0.13 -1.08
CA PHE A 223 7.77 -0.82 -0.13
C PHE A 223 8.96 -1.55 -0.74
N LEU A 224 9.86 -2.06 0.11
CA LEU A 224 11.03 -2.84 -0.32
C LEU A 224 10.92 -4.27 0.20
N ASP A 225 10.76 -5.24 -0.70
CA ASP A 225 10.68 -6.66 -0.31
C ASP A 225 12.01 -7.21 0.22
N GLU A 226 12.03 -8.49 0.61
CA GLU A 226 13.23 -9.18 1.13
C GLU A 226 14.45 -9.06 0.19
N SER A 227 14.21 -9.00 -1.12
CA SER A 227 15.25 -8.84 -2.15
C SER A 227 15.53 -7.37 -2.49
N TRP A 228 15.03 -6.44 -1.68
CA TRP A 228 15.10 -4.99 -1.90
C TRP A 228 14.46 -4.53 -3.21
N THR A 229 13.50 -5.31 -3.73
CA THR A 229 12.74 -4.94 -4.93
C THR A 229 11.62 -3.99 -4.54
N ALA A 230 11.45 -2.92 -5.30
CA ALA A 230 10.40 -1.93 -5.07
C ALA A 230 9.01 -2.50 -5.38
N LYS A 231 8.06 -2.25 -4.48
CA LYS A 231 6.64 -2.66 -4.56
C LYS A 231 5.74 -1.46 -4.34
N LEU A 232 5.11 -0.97 -5.40
CA LEU A 232 4.10 0.09 -5.31
C LEU A 232 2.81 -0.47 -4.68
N SER A 233 2.23 0.28 -3.74
CA SER A 233 1.07 -0.11 -2.94
C SER A 233 0.03 1.02 -2.84
N ASN A 234 -1.10 0.72 -2.20
CA ASN A 234 -2.13 1.69 -1.80
C ASN A 234 -2.95 2.29 -2.96
N PHE A 235 -3.61 1.40 -3.70
CA PHE A 235 -4.45 1.68 -4.87
C PHE A 235 -5.86 2.23 -4.54
N GLY A 236 -6.10 2.70 -3.31
CA GLY A 236 -7.46 3.08 -2.88
C GLY A 236 -8.05 4.29 -3.60
N PHE A 237 -7.19 5.15 -4.16
CA PHE A 237 -7.61 6.29 -4.99
C PHE A 237 -7.49 6.01 -6.50
N SER A 238 -6.98 4.86 -6.90
CA SER A 238 -6.65 4.62 -8.29
C SER A 238 -7.90 4.55 -9.16
N VAL A 239 -7.81 5.04 -10.39
CA VAL A 239 -8.93 5.05 -11.34
C VAL A 239 -8.50 4.41 -12.65
N SER A 240 -9.45 3.81 -13.35
CA SER A 240 -9.25 3.30 -14.71
C SER A 240 -9.86 4.28 -15.70
N ILE A 241 -9.08 4.75 -16.66
CA ILE A 241 -9.58 5.56 -17.77
C ILE A 241 -10.32 4.63 -18.75
N ALA A 242 -11.51 5.06 -19.20
CA ALA A 242 -12.33 4.28 -20.12
C ALA A 242 -11.67 4.22 -21.51
N PRO A 243 -11.86 3.12 -22.28
CA PRO A 243 -11.30 3.04 -23.63
C PRO A 243 -11.81 4.18 -24.52
N GLY A 244 -10.90 4.90 -25.16
CA GLY A 244 -11.22 6.00 -26.06
C GLY A 244 -11.39 7.36 -25.38
N GLU A 245 -11.29 7.42 -24.04
CA GLU A 245 -11.24 8.66 -23.28
C GLU A 245 -9.81 9.07 -22.98
N ASP A 246 -9.53 10.37 -22.98
CA ASP A 246 -8.20 10.92 -22.66
C ASP A 246 -7.99 11.12 -21.15
N PHE A 247 -9.08 11.21 -20.38
CA PHE A 247 -9.03 11.47 -18.94
C PHE A 247 -10.22 10.84 -18.22
N PHE A 248 -10.07 10.66 -16.90
CA PHE A 248 -11.17 10.37 -15.99
C PHE A 248 -11.60 11.66 -15.28
N GLN A 249 -12.89 12.01 -15.35
CA GLN A 249 -13.42 13.19 -14.67
C GLN A 249 -13.70 12.87 -13.19
N SER A 250 -12.87 13.38 -12.28
CA SER A 250 -13.06 13.18 -10.84
C SER A 250 -14.15 14.08 -10.28
N SER A 251 -14.90 13.58 -9.28
CA SER A 251 -15.88 14.35 -8.51
C SER A 251 -15.25 15.20 -7.40
N SER A 252 -14.08 14.78 -6.92
CA SER A 252 -13.32 15.39 -5.83
C SER A 252 -11.82 15.24 -6.06
N ILE A 253 -11.02 16.04 -5.34
CA ILE A 253 -9.58 15.85 -5.29
C ILE A 253 -9.25 14.68 -4.35
N GLU A 254 -8.56 13.69 -4.90
CA GLU A 254 -8.02 12.55 -4.16
C GLU A 254 -6.49 12.53 -4.28
N GLY A 255 -5.81 12.09 -3.22
CA GLY A 255 -4.34 12.03 -3.20
C GLY A 255 -3.74 12.54 -1.89
N THR A 256 -2.41 12.57 -1.82
CA THR A 256 -1.67 13.07 -0.66
C THR A 256 -1.14 14.48 -0.93
N PRO A 257 -1.44 15.49 -0.08
CA PRO A 257 -0.89 16.84 -0.23
C PRO A 257 0.65 16.84 -0.40
N GLY A 258 1.14 17.72 -1.28
CA GLY A 258 2.56 17.75 -1.70
C GLY A 258 2.88 16.89 -2.92
N TYR A 259 2.07 15.86 -3.21
CA TYR A 259 2.21 14.98 -4.38
C TYR A 259 1.11 15.19 -5.42
N ILE A 260 0.06 15.94 -5.07
CA ILE A 260 -1.09 16.16 -5.95
C ILE A 260 -0.67 17.07 -7.10
N ASP A 261 -0.95 16.61 -8.31
CA ASP A 261 -0.74 17.35 -9.55
C ASP A 261 -1.51 18.70 -9.53
N PRO A 262 -0.83 19.83 -9.74
CA PRO A 262 -1.47 21.15 -9.76
C PRO A 262 -2.51 21.31 -10.88
N GLU A 263 -2.31 20.69 -12.04
CA GLU A 263 -3.30 20.73 -13.12
C GLU A 263 -4.57 19.94 -12.76
N TYR A 264 -4.41 18.81 -12.05
CA TYR A 264 -5.54 18.06 -11.53
C TYR A 264 -6.30 18.84 -10.45
N LEU A 265 -5.59 19.57 -9.57
CA LEU A 265 -6.22 20.47 -8.59
C LEU A 265 -7.13 21.52 -9.24
N GLU A 266 -6.75 22.03 -10.40
CA GLU A 266 -7.50 23.05 -11.12
C GLU A 266 -8.63 22.48 -11.98
N THR A 267 -8.42 21.30 -12.59
CA THR A 267 -9.31 20.78 -13.64
C THR A 267 -10.20 19.62 -13.22
N LEU A 268 -9.87 18.93 -12.11
CA LEU A 268 -10.44 17.64 -11.71
C LEU A 268 -10.29 16.53 -12.77
N ARG A 269 -9.44 16.73 -13.79
CA ARG A 269 -9.18 15.74 -14.83
C ARG A 269 -8.00 14.88 -14.43
N VAL A 270 -8.25 13.58 -14.33
CA VAL A 270 -7.23 12.59 -14.04
C VAL A 270 -6.69 12.03 -15.35
N THR A 271 -5.40 12.26 -15.59
CA THR A 271 -4.63 11.68 -16.70
C THR A 271 -3.46 10.88 -16.13
N GLU A 272 -2.75 10.13 -16.98
CA GLU A 272 -1.51 9.48 -16.54
C GLU A 272 -0.43 10.48 -16.08
N LYS A 273 -0.54 11.74 -16.51
CA LYS A 273 0.39 12.82 -16.11
C LYS A 273 0.26 13.18 -14.63
N CYS A 274 -0.85 12.86 -13.96
CA CYS A 274 -0.98 13.02 -12.52
C CYS A 274 0.02 12.13 -11.76
N ASP A 275 0.18 10.89 -12.20
CA ASP A 275 1.18 9.98 -11.63
C ASP A 275 2.61 10.39 -12.00
N VAL A 276 2.82 10.96 -13.21
CA VAL A 276 4.14 11.49 -13.60
C VAL A 276 4.57 12.61 -12.65
N TYR A 277 3.66 13.51 -12.29
CA TYR A 277 3.95 14.58 -11.32
C TYR A 277 4.26 14.01 -9.94
N GLY A 278 3.38 13.17 -9.39
CA GLY A 278 3.61 12.54 -8.07
C GLY A 278 4.91 11.73 -8.02
N PHE A 279 5.24 11.02 -9.10
CA PHE A 279 6.52 10.33 -9.22
C PHE A 279 7.70 11.30 -9.34
N GLY A 280 7.55 12.42 -10.03
CA GLY A 280 8.55 13.49 -10.08
C GLY A 280 8.89 14.03 -8.69
N VAL A 281 7.89 14.21 -7.83
CA VAL A 281 8.11 14.57 -6.42
C VAL A 281 8.90 13.48 -5.69
N VAL A 282 8.60 12.20 -5.91
CA VAL A 282 9.39 11.08 -5.36
C VAL A 282 10.84 11.12 -5.85
N LEU A 283 11.10 11.49 -7.11
CA LEU A 283 12.47 11.66 -7.61
C LEU A 283 13.19 12.79 -6.87
N VAL A 284 12.50 13.90 -6.56
CA VAL A 284 13.09 14.96 -5.73
C VAL A 284 13.43 14.44 -4.34
N GLU A 285 12.53 13.70 -3.68
CA GLU A 285 12.83 13.07 -2.37
C GLU A 285 14.03 12.13 -2.44
N VAL A 286 14.11 11.30 -3.49
CA VAL A 286 15.22 10.37 -3.71
C VAL A 286 16.56 11.10 -3.80
N LEU A 287 16.57 12.27 -4.44
CA LEU A 287 17.77 13.06 -4.64
C LEU A 287 18.20 13.83 -3.39
N THR A 288 17.24 14.43 -2.68
CA THR A 288 17.49 15.38 -1.59
C THR A 288 17.42 14.75 -0.21
N GLY A 289 16.76 13.59 -0.06
CA GLY A 289 16.47 12.98 1.24
C GLY A 289 15.41 13.73 2.05
N HIS A 290 14.77 14.75 1.48
CA HIS A 290 13.78 15.60 2.15
C HIS A 290 12.34 15.23 1.78
N TYR A 291 11.38 15.48 2.69
CA TYR A 291 9.96 15.18 2.45
C TYR A 291 9.17 16.41 1.95
N PRO A 292 8.13 16.26 1.10
CA PRO A 292 7.51 17.39 0.42
C PRO A 292 6.78 18.42 1.29
N THR A 293 6.33 18.02 2.49
CA THR A 293 5.68 18.95 3.44
C THR A 293 6.65 19.58 4.43
N GLU A 294 7.95 19.32 4.31
CA GLU A 294 8.96 20.06 5.04
C GLU A 294 8.99 21.51 4.54
N THR A 295 9.17 22.46 5.46
CA THR A 295 9.17 23.89 5.16
C THR A 295 10.60 24.36 4.93
N PHE A 296 10.91 24.79 3.71
CA PHE A 296 12.22 25.28 3.31
C PHE A 296 12.32 26.80 3.39
N LEU A 297 13.41 27.35 2.87
CA LEU A 297 13.66 28.80 2.82
C LEU A 297 12.41 29.55 2.36
N ARG A 298 12.08 30.64 3.07
CA ARG A 298 10.93 31.51 2.79
C ARG A 298 9.57 30.80 2.83
N HIS A 299 9.45 29.70 3.57
CA HIS A 299 8.23 28.89 3.68
C HIS A 299 7.81 28.17 2.38
N MET A 300 8.77 27.94 1.48
CA MET A 300 8.54 27.14 0.28
C MET A 300 8.37 25.66 0.65
N ASN A 301 7.54 24.96 -0.14
CA ASN A 301 7.55 23.49 -0.13
C ASN A 301 8.79 22.96 -0.89
N LEU A 302 9.03 21.65 -0.81
CA LEU A 302 10.19 21.01 -1.43
C LEU A 302 10.25 21.23 -2.96
N VAL A 303 9.11 21.20 -3.64
CA VAL A 303 9.03 21.31 -5.10
C VAL A 303 9.45 22.71 -5.55
N ASP A 304 8.93 23.75 -4.90
CA ASP A 304 9.28 25.15 -5.21
C ASP A 304 10.76 25.43 -4.89
N TYR A 305 11.27 24.87 -3.78
CA TYR A 305 12.68 25.03 -3.41
C TYR A 305 13.62 24.31 -4.39
N PHE A 306 13.23 23.12 -4.86
CA PHE A 306 13.97 22.37 -5.87
C PHE A 306 13.97 23.09 -7.22
N ASP A 307 12.83 23.60 -7.70
CA ASP A 307 12.72 24.35 -8.95
C ASP A 307 13.63 25.59 -8.94
N LEU A 308 13.58 26.38 -7.86
CA LEU A 308 14.47 27.53 -7.66
C LEU A 308 15.96 27.13 -7.66
N SER A 309 16.30 26.03 -6.99
CA SER A 309 17.69 25.53 -6.94
C SER A 309 18.18 25.07 -8.32
N MET A 310 17.29 24.56 -9.17
CA MET A 310 17.60 24.23 -10.56
C MET A 310 17.81 25.50 -11.39
N GLU A 311 16.95 26.51 -11.27
CA GLU A 311 17.07 27.80 -11.97
C GLU A 311 18.38 28.53 -11.65
N GLU A 312 18.81 28.48 -10.39
CA GLU A 312 20.05 29.13 -9.93
C GLU A 312 21.30 28.26 -10.11
N ASN A 313 21.17 27.07 -10.71
CA ASN A 313 22.26 26.11 -10.89
C ASN A 313 22.94 25.72 -9.56
N ARG A 314 22.15 25.56 -8.49
CA ARG A 314 22.59 25.25 -7.12
C ARG A 314 22.16 23.84 -6.67
N ILE A 315 21.81 22.95 -7.60
CA ILE A 315 21.28 21.62 -7.27
C ILE A 315 22.16 20.84 -6.31
N LEU A 316 23.50 20.88 -6.47
CA LEU A 316 24.43 20.15 -5.61
C LEU A 316 24.39 20.59 -4.13
N GLN A 317 23.81 21.76 -3.82
CA GLN A 317 23.70 22.28 -2.46
C GLN A 317 22.50 21.69 -1.69
N ILE A 318 21.57 21.04 -2.38
CA ILE A 318 20.34 20.49 -1.79
C ILE A 318 20.25 18.97 -1.88
N VAL A 319 21.25 18.33 -2.50
CA VAL A 319 21.37 16.89 -2.68
C VAL A 319 21.80 16.23 -1.36
N ASP A 320 21.24 15.07 -1.05
CA ASP A 320 21.61 14.31 0.16
C ASP A 320 23.09 13.90 0.13
N ASP A 321 23.76 13.92 1.29
CA ASP A 321 25.20 13.64 1.41
C ASP A 321 25.60 12.26 0.84
N VAL A 322 24.72 11.24 0.94
CA VAL A 322 24.99 9.92 0.36
C VAL A 322 25.02 9.98 -1.16
N VAL A 323 24.13 10.78 -1.75
CA VAL A 323 24.09 11.00 -3.19
C VAL A 323 25.29 11.84 -3.63
N LEU A 324 25.61 12.92 -2.92
CA LEU A 324 26.73 13.81 -3.24
C LEU A 324 28.09 13.09 -3.15
N SER A 325 28.24 12.15 -2.20
CA SER A 325 29.48 11.38 -2.02
C SER A 325 29.66 10.21 -3.00
N GLN A 326 28.59 9.69 -3.60
CA GLN A 326 28.62 8.50 -4.46
C GLN A 326 28.28 8.77 -5.92
N GLY A 327 27.53 9.85 -6.20
CA GLY A 327 27.13 10.26 -7.53
C GLY A 327 28.13 11.23 -8.14
N SER A 328 28.22 11.22 -9.47
CA SER A 328 28.95 12.24 -10.20
C SER A 328 28.06 13.44 -10.49
N THR A 329 28.67 14.60 -10.76
CA THR A 329 27.92 15.78 -11.20
C THR A 329 27.02 15.46 -12.41
N GLU A 330 27.49 14.66 -13.37
CA GLU A 330 26.71 14.32 -14.56
C GLU A 330 25.48 13.45 -14.26
N ASP A 331 25.60 12.44 -13.39
CA ASP A 331 24.46 11.56 -13.08
C ASP A 331 23.43 12.24 -12.17
N ILE A 332 23.90 13.04 -11.19
CA ILE A 332 23.05 13.87 -10.32
C ILE A 332 22.29 14.89 -11.17
N GLN A 333 22.98 15.60 -12.07
CA GLN A 333 22.36 16.60 -12.94
C GLN A 333 21.32 15.96 -13.86
N ALA A 334 21.65 14.83 -14.50
CA ALA A 334 20.72 14.13 -15.39
C ALA A 334 19.46 13.65 -14.63
N PHE A 335 19.63 13.17 -13.40
CA PHE A 335 18.50 12.75 -12.55
C PHE A 335 17.64 13.94 -12.12
N ALA A 336 18.27 15.06 -11.74
CA ALA A 336 17.57 16.28 -11.36
C ALA A 336 16.79 16.89 -12.54
N GLU A 337 17.38 16.91 -13.74
CA GLU A 337 16.70 17.37 -14.96
C GLU A 337 15.49 16.49 -15.34
N LEU A 338 15.59 15.17 -15.11
CA LEU A 338 14.45 14.28 -15.28
C LEU A 338 13.35 14.60 -14.27
N ALA A 339 13.69 14.75 -12.99
CA ALA A 339 12.74 15.11 -11.94
C ALA A 339 12.04 16.44 -12.26
N LEU A 340 12.80 17.46 -12.67
CA LEU A 340 12.31 18.79 -13.06
C LEU A 340 11.29 18.74 -14.21
N ARG A 341 11.53 17.88 -15.21
CA ARG A 341 10.58 17.67 -16.32
C ARG A 341 9.29 16.99 -15.85
N CYS A 342 9.38 16.06 -14.90
CA CYS A 342 8.21 15.37 -14.35
C CYS A 342 7.30 16.29 -13.52
N ILE A 343 7.86 17.28 -12.82
CA ILE A 343 7.10 18.19 -11.93
C ILE A 343 6.60 19.48 -12.62
N LYS A 344 6.65 19.57 -13.95
CA LYS A 344 6.13 20.75 -14.67
C LYS A 344 4.65 20.98 -14.35
N LYS A 345 4.22 22.24 -14.28
CA LYS A 345 2.85 22.59 -13.88
C LYS A 345 1.81 22.06 -14.87
N LYS A 346 2.09 22.15 -16.18
CA LYS A 346 1.22 21.60 -17.21
C LYS A 346 1.58 20.16 -17.53
N GLY A 347 0.59 19.29 -17.65
CA GLY A 347 0.76 17.88 -17.91
C GLY A 347 1.32 17.58 -19.30
N ASP A 348 1.02 18.39 -20.31
CA ASP A 348 1.53 18.25 -21.68
C ASP A 348 3.04 18.48 -21.81
N GLU A 349 3.62 19.31 -20.94
CA GLU A 349 5.06 19.56 -20.82
C GLU A 349 5.83 18.40 -20.14
N ARG A 350 5.12 17.51 -19.44
CA ARG A 350 5.73 16.37 -18.75
C ARG A 350 6.01 15.22 -19.71
N PRO A 351 7.10 14.45 -19.53
CA PRO A 351 7.35 13.25 -20.31
C PRO A 351 6.28 12.17 -20.06
N ALA A 352 6.13 11.25 -21.00
CA ALA A 352 5.37 10.03 -20.75
C ALA A 352 6.14 9.11 -19.78
N MET A 353 5.43 8.31 -18.96
CA MET A 353 6.11 7.44 -17.99
C MET A 353 7.07 6.43 -18.63
N ARG A 354 6.83 6.03 -19.89
CA ARG A 354 7.76 5.20 -20.67
C ARG A 354 9.12 5.91 -20.92
N GLU A 355 9.09 7.21 -21.14
CA GLU A 355 10.29 8.03 -21.40
C GLU A 355 11.05 8.23 -20.09
N VAL A 356 10.32 8.48 -18.99
CA VAL A 356 10.89 8.52 -17.63
C VAL A 356 11.60 7.21 -17.30
N THR A 357 10.98 6.07 -17.60
CA THR A 357 11.55 4.73 -17.39
C THR A 357 12.85 4.55 -18.18
N LEU A 358 12.88 4.98 -19.45
CA LEU A 358 14.07 4.86 -20.31
C LEU A 358 15.23 5.72 -19.79
N GLU A 359 14.95 6.96 -19.39
CA GLU A 359 15.97 7.85 -18.85
C GLU A 359 16.52 7.35 -17.50
N LEU A 360 15.67 6.85 -16.61
CA LEU A 360 16.11 6.24 -15.35
C LEU A 360 17.03 5.04 -15.59
N ARG A 361 16.69 4.16 -16.55
CA ARG A 361 17.55 3.02 -16.93
C ARG A 361 18.89 3.48 -17.49
N ARG A 362 18.91 4.56 -18.30
CA ARG A 362 20.14 5.15 -18.81
C ARG A 362 21.02 5.68 -17.68
N ILE A 363 20.45 6.45 -16.74
CA ILE A 363 21.16 6.99 -15.56
C ILE A 363 21.69 5.84 -14.70
N GLN A 364 20.88 4.81 -14.44
CA GLN A 364 21.29 3.64 -13.70
C GLN A 364 22.49 2.92 -14.35
N HIS A 365 22.48 2.78 -15.68
CA HIS A 365 23.58 2.19 -16.43
C HIS A 365 24.86 3.06 -16.34
N LEU A 366 24.72 4.38 -16.44
CA LEU A 366 25.82 5.33 -16.27
C LEU A 366 26.50 5.15 -14.92
N ILE A 367 25.74 5.10 -13.83
CA ILE A 367 26.27 4.92 -12.46
C ILE A 367 26.99 3.57 -12.33
N ARG A 368 26.39 2.48 -12.82
CA ARG A 368 27.00 1.13 -12.78
C ARG A 368 28.32 1.06 -13.54
N SER A 369 28.39 1.70 -14.72
CA SER A 369 29.59 1.68 -15.55
C SER A 369 30.79 2.35 -14.84
N LYS A 370 30.54 3.43 -14.08
CA LYS A 370 31.57 4.14 -13.32
C LYS A 370 32.09 3.32 -12.14
N GLN A 371 31.19 2.72 -11.36
CA GLN A 371 31.57 1.85 -10.23
C GLN A 371 32.42 0.65 -10.69
N ASN A 372 32.12 0.07 -11.85
CA ASN A 372 32.92 -1.03 -12.42
C ASN A 372 34.32 -0.58 -12.89
N ASN A 373 34.46 0.64 -13.39
CA ASN A 373 35.75 1.18 -13.81
C ASN A 373 36.65 1.51 -12.60
N GLU A 374 36.08 2.05 -11.53
CA GLU A 374 36.81 2.35 -10.28
C GLU A 374 37.30 1.07 -9.57
N THR A 375 36.46 0.02 -9.55
CA THR A 375 36.85 -1.29 -9.00
C THR A 375 37.88 -2.04 -9.85
N GLY A 376 37.87 -1.85 -11.18
CA GLY A 376 38.88 -2.39 -12.09
C GLY A 376 40.25 -1.68 -12.01
N LEU A 377 40.27 -0.38 -11.70
CA LEU A 377 41.50 0.40 -11.48
C LEU A 377 42.20 0.06 -10.15
N ALA A 378 41.46 -0.46 -9.17
CA ALA A 378 42.02 -0.91 -7.88
C ALA A 378 42.80 -2.25 -7.96
N GLN A 379 42.82 -2.92 -9.13
CA GLN A 379 43.47 -4.23 -9.32
C GLN A 379 44.70 -4.23 -10.24
N THR A 380 45.32 -3.09 -10.54
CA THR A 380 46.63 -3.10 -11.20
C THR A 380 47.73 -3.59 -10.26
N PRO A 381 48.42 -4.71 -10.53
CA PRO A 381 49.56 -5.13 -9.73
C PRO A 381 50.69 -4.12 -9.94
N LEU A 382 51.32 -3.67 -8.84
CA LEU A 382 52.61 -3.02 -8.88
C LEU A 382 53.56 -3.87 -9.73
N LYS A 383 53.89 -3.40 -10.93
CA LYS A 383 55.03 -3.91 -11.68
C LYS A 383 56.26 -3.64 -10.84
N SER A 384 56.83 -4.71 -10.26
CA SER A 384 58.13 -4.65 -9.61
C SER A 384 59.20 -4.33 -10.66
N CYS A 385 59.75 -3.12 -10.59
CA CYS A 385 61.09 -2.85 -11.09
C CYS A 385 62.10 -3.56 -10.17
N ASN A 386 62.70 -4.64 -10.68
CA ASN A 386 64.14 -4.93 -10.69
C ASN A 386 64.39 -6.40 -11.06
#